data_AF-A0A1M5PMK0-F1
#
_entry.id   AF-A0A1M5PMK0-F1
#
_cell.length_a   1.000
_cell.length_b   1.000
_cell.length_c   1.000
_cell.angle_alpha   90.00
_cell.angle_beta   90.00
_cell.angle_gamma   90.00
#
_symmetry.space_group_name_H-M   'P 1'
#
loop_
_entity.id
_entity.type
_entity.pdbx_description
1 polymer ?
#
loop_
_entity_poly.entity_id
_entity_poly.type
_entity_poly.pdbx_seq_one_letter_code
_entity_poly.pdbx_strand_id
1 'polypeptide(L)' 'MRQLSDDWRELPPNPDPLDDLGYDLAELDFIPTSTSGGAEVLVLPTDDDMLREDAFLVVDKASVVDLTDRA' A
#
# COMPACT_ATOMS: atom_id res chain seq x y z
N MET A 1 31.94 -9.77 4.21
CA MET A 1 30.80 -9.71 3.26
C MET A 1 29.81 -10.77 3.69
N ARG A 2 28.56 -10.39 3.99
CA ARG A 2 27.49 -11.35 4.32
C ARG A 2 26.97 -11.89 2.99
N GLN A 3 27.09 -13.20 2.78
CA GLN A 3 26.52 -13.87 1.61
C GLN A 3 25.01 -13.91 1.83
N LEU A 4 24.24 -13.13 1.06
CA LEU A 4 22.78 -13.27 1.01
C LEU A 4 22.51 -14.65 0.39
N SER A 5 21.77 -15.51 1.09
CA SER A 5 21.37 -16.77 0.49
C SER A 5 20.41 -16.49 -0.67
N ASP A 6 20.53 -17.28 -1.74
CA ASP A 6 19.68 -17.16 -2.94
C ASP A 6 18.31 -17.82 -2.73
N ASP A 7 18.01 -18.29 -1.52
CA ASP A 7 16.79 -19.03 -1.17
C ASP A 7 15.52 -18.23 -1.47
N TRP A 8 15.59 -16.90 -1.49
CA TRP A 8 14.47 -16.03 -1.89
C TRP A 8 13.99 -16.27 -3.33
N ARG A 9 14.86 -16.78 -4.22
CA ARG A 9 14.50 -17.11 -5.61
C ARG A 9 13.62 -18.35 -5.72
N GLU A 10 13.60 -19.20 -4.70
CA GLU A 10 12.81 -20.43 -4.66
C GLU A 10 11.42 -20.20 -4.03
N LEU A 11 11.20 -19.03 -3.43
CA LEU A 11 9.90 -18.67 -2.86
C LEU A 11 8.87 -18.31 -3.95
N PRO A 12 7.57 -18.53 -3.68
CA PRO A 12 6.52 -18.08 -4.58
C PRO A 12 6.61 -16.58 -4.87
N PRO A 13 6.36 -16.15 -6.13
CA PRO A 13 6.40 -14.73 -6.48
C PRO A 13 5.24 -13.91 -5.89
N ASN A 14 4.21 -14.59 -5.37
CA ASN A 14 3.07 -14.00 -4.69
C ASN A 14 2.93 -14.64 -3.29
N PRO A 15 3.74 -14.18 -2.31
CA PRO A 15 3.66 -14.70 -0.95
C PRO A 15 2.34 -14.31 -0.30
N ASP A 16 1.84 -15.18 0.58
CA ASP A 16 0.71 -14.85 1.42
C ASP A 16 1.12 -13.79 2.46
N PRO A 17 0.41 -12.64 2.54
CA PRO A 17 0.77 -11.59 3.48
C PRO A 17 0.82 -12.05 4.93
N LEU A 18 -0.07 -12.95 5.35
CA LEU A 18 -0.17 -13.40 6.74
C LEU A 18 0.75 -14.59 6.99
N ASP A 19 0.60 -15.68 6.25
CA ASP A 19 1.27 -16.94 6.52
C ASP A 19 2.78 -16.89 6.18
N ASP A 20 3.15 -16.20 5.10
CA ASP A 20 4.55 -16.11 4.66
C ASP A 20 5.29 -14.90 5.25
N LEU A 21 4.58 -13.79 5.51
CA LEU A 21 5.20 -12.51 5.91
C LEU A 21 4.79 -12.00 7.30
N GLY A 22 3.74 -12.54 7.91
CA GLY A 22 3.25 -12.10 9.23
C GLY A 22 2.63 -10.70 9.23
N TYR A 23 2.15 -10.23 8.08
CA TYR A 23 1.45 -8.95 7.94
C TYR A 23 -0.06 -9.15 7.96
N ASP A 24 -0.73 -8.32 8.75
CA ASP A 24 -2.17 -8.14 8.66
C ASP A 24 -2.52 -7.15 7.55
N LEU A 25 -3.53 -7.49 6.75
CA LEU A 25 -4.06 -6.58 5.74
C LEU A 25 -4.86 -5.46 6.40
N ALA A 26 -4.60 -4.24 5.98
CA ALA A 26 -5.37 -3.07 6.36
C ALA A 26 -6.27 -2.63 5.20
N GLU A 27 -7.53 -2.32 5.50
CA GLU A 27 -8.38 -1.61 4.56
C GLU A 27 -7.93 -0.15 4.47
N LEU A 28 -7.97 0.41 3.26
CA LEU A 28 -7.51 1.76 2.97
C LEU A 28 -8.61 2.57 2.31
N ASP A 29 -8.80 3.80 2.78
CA ASP A 29 -9.67 4.79 2.18
C ASP A 29 -8.88 5.73 1.26
N PHE A 30 -9.52 6.13 0.16
CA PHE A 30 -8.97 7.04 -0.85
C PHE A 30 -9.82 8.30 -0.90
N ILE A 31 -9.30 9.40 -0.35
CA ILE A 31 -9.99 10.68 -0.25
C ILE A 31 -9.40 11.64 -1.28
N PRO A 32 -10.15 12.04 -2.33
CA PRO A 32 -9.70 13.07 -3.25
C PRO A 32 -9.45 14.39 -2.50
N THR A 33 -8.27 14.95 -2.69
CA THR A 33 -7.89 16.24 -2.09
C THR A 33 -7.27 17.15 -3.15
N SER A 34 -7.29 18.44 -2.88
CA SER A 34 -6.69 19.45 -3.74
C SER A 34 -5.83 20.35 -2.87
N THR A 35 -4.60 19.89 -2.60
CA THR A 35 -3.60 20.67 -1.89
C THR A 35 -2.64 21.28 -2.92
N SER A 36 -2.23 22.53 -2.72
CA SER A 36 -1.13 23.18 -3.46
C SER A 36 -1.15 23.11 -5.00
N GLY A 37 -2.33 23.06 -5.64
CA GLY A 37 -2.49 23.33 -7.07
C GLY A 37 -2.62 22.11 -8.00
N GLY A 38 -2.77 20.89 -7.46
CA GLY A 38 -2.99 19.65 -8.22
C GLY A 38 -4.20 18.84 -7.75
N ALA A 39 -4.55 17.79 -8.51
CA ALA A 39 -5.48 16.77 -8.08
C ALA A 39 -4.70 15.65 -7.38
N GLU A 40 -4.87 15.55 -6.07
CA GLU A 40 -4.17 14.58 -5.23
C GLU A 40 -5.19 13.65 -4.58
N VAL A 41 -4.69 12.54 -4.03
CA VAL A 41 -5.47 11.59 -3.26
C VAL A 41 -4.74 11.35 -1.96
N LEU A 42 -5.46 11.57 -0.85
CA LEU A 42 -5.03 11.17 0.48
C LEU A 42 -5.44 9.72 0.68
N VAL A 43 -4.50 8.87 1.05
CA VAL A 43 -4.70 7.46 1.35
C VAL A 43 -4.38 7.21 2.81
N LEU A 44 -5.29 6.56 3.53
CA LEU A 44 -5.19 6.31 4.96
C LEU A 44 -5.83 4.96 5.30
N PRO A 45 -5.42 4.31 6.40
CA PRO A 45 -6.19 3.21 6.99
C PRO A 45 -7.65 3.60 7.20
N THR A 46 -8.56 2.70 6.83
CA THR A 46 -10.00 2.82 7.13
C THR A 46 -10.26 2.59 8.62
N ASP A 47 -9.44 1.76 9.27
CA ASP A 47 -9.52 1.51 10.71
C ASP A 47 -8.89 2.65 11.52
N ASP A 48 -9.73 3.35 12.29
CA ASP A 48 -9.31 4.47 13.14
C ASP A 48 -8.27 4.08 14.20
N ASP A 49 -8.26 2.83 14.68
CA ASP A 49 -7.26 2.35 15.64
C ASP A 49 -5.87 2.21 14.99
N MET A 50 -5.83 2.10 13.66
CA MET A 50 -4.59 2.08 12.87
C MET A 50 -4.13 3.48 12.44
N LEU A 51 -4.96 4.52 12.61
CA LEU A 51 -4.60 5.89 12.28
C LEU A 51 -3.58 6.45 13.27
N ARG A 52 -2.36 6.65 12.78
CA ARG A 52 -1.27 7.36 13.45
C ARG A 52 -0.96 8.65 12.72
N GLU A 53 -0.25 9.57 13.39
CA GLU A 53 0.12 10.88 12.83
C GLU A 53 0.89 10.79 11.51
N ASP A 54 1.53 9.65 11.22
CA ASP A 54 2.31 9.37 10.01
C ASP A 54 1.72 8.23 9.14
N ALA A 55 0.54 7.72 9.48
CA ALA A 55 -0.11 6.61 8.78
C ALA A 55 -0.97 7.09 7.59
N PHE A 56 -0.39 7.91 6.71
CA PHE A 56 -1.07 8.36 5.50
C PHE A 56 -0.09 8.55 4.34
N LEU A 57 -0.63 8.50 3.12
CA LEU A 57 0.10 8.80 1.90
C LEU A 57 -0.63 9.89 1.14
N VAL A 58 0.11 10.83 0.56
CA VAL A 58 -0.42 11.79 -0.41
C VAL A 58 0.16 11.41 -1.76
N VAL A 59 -0.71 11.08 -2.71
CA VAL A 59 -0.30 10.64 -4.05
C VAL A 59 -0.98 11.50 -5.12
N ASP A 60 -0.30 11.67 -6.25
CA ASP A 60 -0.91 12.30 -7.41
C ASP A 60 -2.05 11.42 -7.94
N LYS A 61 -3.18 12.03 -8.32
CA LYS A 61 -4.35 11.29 -8.79
C LYS A 61 -4.05 10.41 -10.01
N ALA A 62 -3.14 10.81 -10.91
CA ALA A 62 -2.76 10.00 -12.07
C ALA A 62 -1.94 8.76 -11.70
N SER A 63 -1.47 8.65 -10.46
CA SER A 63 -0.74 7.49 -9.94
C SER A 63 -1.67 6.43 -9.32
N VAL A 64 -2.95 6.76 -9.11
CA VAL A 64 -3.96 5.82 -8.60
C VAL A 64 -4.67 5.17 -9.77
N VAL A 65 -4.67 3.84 -9.81
CA VAL A 65 -5.38 3.04 -10.81
C VAL A 65 -6.44 2.19 -10.14
N ASP A 66 -7.68 2.33 -10.58
CA ASP A 66 -8.75 1.40 -10.19
C ASP A 66 -8.61 0.12 -11.02
N LEU A 67 -8.39 -1.01 -10.35
CA LEU A 67 -8.25 -2.30 -11.01
C LEU A 67 -9.59 -2.86 -11.51
N THR A 68 -10.72 -2.35 -11.02
CA THR A 68 -12.06 -2.76 -11.48
C THR A 68 -12.41 -2.18 -12.86
N ASP A 69 -11.80 -1.06 -13.25
CA ASP A 69 -11.98 -0.42 -14.57
C ASP A 69 -11.24 -1.17 -15.71
N ARG A 70 -10.45 -2.19 -15.36
CA ARG A 70 -9.67 -3.02 -16.31
C ARG A 70 -10.28 -4.40 -16.59
N ALA A 71 -11.48 -4.67 -16.06
CA ALA A 71 -12.19 -5.95 -16.20
C ALA A 71 -12.99 -6.07 -17.50
#